data_AF-C7C277-F1
#
_entry.id   AF-C7C277-F1
#
_cell.length_a   1.000
_cell.length_b   1.000
_cell.length_c   1.000
_cell.angle_alpha   90.00
_cell.angle_beta   90.00
_cell.angle_gamma   90.00
#
_symmetry.space_group_name_H-M   'P 1'
#
loop_
_entity.id
_entity.type
_entity.pdbx_description
1 polymer ?
#
loop_
_entity_poly.entity_id
_entity_poly.type
_entity_poly.pdbx_seq_one_letter_code
_entity_poly.pdbx_strand_id
1 'polypeptide(L)'
;TEFGDMRAAYDALPEDMKQRLRGLVAEHAIMHSRRKLGFDDFSDEENQTYPPVPQTLLRRHPGSGRMGLFLASHAGRIFGMPEDEGKALLQRLIEHATQQQFVYTHRWRLHDLVMWDNR
;
A
#
# COMPACT_ATOMS: atom_id res chain seq x y z
N THR A 1 -4.94 -7.70 15.30
CA THR A 1 -4.22 -6.87 14.32
C THR A 1 -3.34 -7.76 13.50
N GLU A 2 -3.28 -7.55 12.19
CA GLU A 2 -2.41 -8.29 11.30
C GLU A 2 -1.37 -7.35 10.68
N PHE A 3 -0.17 -7.87 10.43
CA PHE A 3 0.95 -7.13 9.87
C PHE A 3 1.51 -7.91 8.68
N GLY A 4 1.50 -7.33 7.49
CA GLY A 4 2.14 -7.89 6.30
C GLY A 4 3.57 -7.38 6.14
N ASP A 5 4.55 -8.26 6.00
CA ASP A 5 5.93 -7.87 5.70
C ASP A 5 6.09 -7.52 4.21
N MET A 6 6.02 -6.22 3.91
CA MET A 6 6.13 -5.71 2.54
C MET A 6 7.50 -5.94 1.89
N ARG A 7 8.53 -6.24 2.69
CA ARG A 7 9.88 -6.56 2.20
C ARG A 7 9.94 -8.02 1.77
N ALA A 8 9.37 -8.92 2.57
CA ALA A 8 9.23 -10.33 2.19
C ALA A 8 8.34 -10.50 0.96
N ALA A 9 7.23 -9.76 0.90
CA ALA A 9 6.36 -9.73 -0.27
C ALA A 9 7.11 -9.25 -1.53
N TYR A 10 7.94 -8.21 -1.43
CA TYR A 10 8.79 -7.75 -2.52
C TYR A 10 9.79 -8.83 -2.98
N ASP A 11 10.51 -9.45 -2.04
CA ASP A 11 11.55 -10.44 -2.35
C ASP A 11 10.97 -11.65 -3.09
N ALA A 12 9.75 -12.05 -2.78
CA ALA A 12 9.04 -13.17 -3.40
C ALA A 12 8.47 -12.85 -4.79
N LEU A 13 8.49 -11.60 -5.25
CA LEU A 13 8.02 -11.27 -6.60
C LEU A 13 8.98 -11.83 -7.68
N PRO A 14 8.43 -12.30 -8.81
CA PRO A 14 9.19 -12.55 -10.03
C PRO A 14 10.00 -11.32 -10.46
N GLU A 15 11.16 -11.54 -11.08
CA GLU A 15 12.08 -10.44 -11.44
C GLU A 15 11.48 -9.50 -12.49
N ASP A 16 10.68 -10.01 -13.43
CA ASP A 16 9.94 -9.20 -14.41
C ASP A 16 8.95 -8.26 -13.72
N MET A 17 8.26 -8.73 -12.67
CA MET A 17 7.39 -7.88 -11.87
C MET A 17 8.19 -6.82 -11.10
N LYS A 18 9.31 -7.21 -10.46
CA LYS A 18 10.20 -6.24 -9.78
C LYS A 18 10.68 -5.14 -10.72
N GLN A 19 11.03 -5.50 -11.95
CA GLN A 19 11.43 -4.54 -13.00
C GLN A 19 10.27 -3.64 -13.42
N ARG A 20 9.09 -4.22 -13.67
CA ARG A 20 7.88 -3.46 -14.04
C ARG A 20 7.50 -2.41 -12.99
N LEU A 21 7.71 -2.70 -11.71
CA LEU A 21 7.37 -1.77 -10.61
C LEU A 21 8.38 -0.62 -10.46
N ARG A 22 9.57 -0.68 -11.08
CA ARG A 22 10.59 0.36 -10.92
C ARG A 22 10.08 1.68 -11.49
N GLY A 23 10.12 2.72 -10.65
CA GLY A 23 9.71 4.07 -11.04
C GLY A 23 8.19 4.30 -11.06
N LEU A 24 7.37 3.29 -10.80
CA LEU A 24 5.92 3.49 -10.71
C LEU A 24 5.57 4.30 -9.46
N VAL A 25 4.66 5.26 -9.65
CA VAL A 25 4.14 6.14 -8.61
C VAL A 25 2.63 5.96 -8.56
N ALA A 26 2.10 5.69 -7.37
CA ALA A 26 0.68 5.65 -7.09
C ALA A 26 0.20 6.96 -6.46
N GLU A 27 -1.03 7.32 -6.73
CA GLU A 27 -1.72 8.38 -6.00
C GLU A 27 -2.41 7.79 -4.77
N HIS A 28 -2.08 8.34 -3.61
CA HIS A 28 -2.68 7.97 -2.33
C HIS A 28 -3.64 9.07 -1.89
N ALA A 29 -4.89 8.70 -1.64
CA ALA A 29 -5.91 9.60 -1.12
C ALA A 29 -6.75 8.92 -0.03
N ILE A 30 -6.97 9.59 1.10
CA ILE A 30 -7.85 9.08 2.15
C ILE A 30 -9.27 8.87 1.64
N MET A 31 -9.76 9.81 0.80
CA MET A 31 -11.08 9.74 0.18
C MET A 31 -11.24 8.50 -0.70
N HIS A 32 -10.19 8.06 -1.38
CA HIS A 32 -10.24 6.81 -2.16
C HIS A 32 -10.58 5.60 -1.29
N SER A 33 -9.89 5.45 -0.15
CA SER A 33 -10.18 4.35 0.77
C SER A 33 -11.55 4.46 1.44
N ARG A 34 -12.04 5.68 1.71
CA ARG A 34 -13.37 5.89 2.31
C ARG A 34 -14.51 5.60 1.31
N ARG A 35 -14.35 5.99 0.04
CA ARG A 35 -15.31 5.64 -1.03
C ARG A 35 -15.47 4.13 -1.20
N LYS A 36 -14.40 3.35 -1.06
CA LYS A 36 -14.48 1.88 -1.07
C LYS A 36 -15.34 1.30 0.06
N LEU A 37 -15.53 2.04 1.15
CA LEU A 37 -16.39 1.65 2.28
C LEU A 37 -17.81 2.22 2.16
N GLY A 38 -18.14 2.92 1.06
CA GLY A 38 -19.46 3.52 0.84
C GLY A 38 -19.63 4.93 1.39
N PHE A 39 -18.55 5.61 1.80
CA PHE A 39 -18.58 7.02 2.16
C PHE A 39 -18.24 7.87 0.93
N ASP A 40 -19.19 8.64 0.42
CA ASP A 40 -19.07 9.42 -0.81
C ASP A 40 -19.37 10.91 -0.64
N ASP A 41 -20.08 11.29 0.43
CA ASP A 41 -20.40 12.68 0.78
C ASP A 41 -19.23 13.38 1.50
N PHE A 42 -18.25 13.85 0.73
CA PHE A 42 -17.14 14.68 1.23
C PHE A 42 -17.31 16.12 0.77
N SER A 43 -17.18 17.06 1.70
CA SER A 43 -17.20 18.48 1.38
C SER A 43 -15.96 18.89 0.56
N ASP A 44 -16.07 20.03 -0.14
CA ASP A 44 -14.93 20.61 -0.86
C ASP A 44 -13.77 20.96 0.08
N GLU A 45 -14.08 21.41 1.30
CA GLU A 45 -13.09 21.70 2.34
C GLU A 45 -12.31 20.44 2.75
N GLU A 46 -12.99 19.31 2.92
CA GLU A 46 -12.34 18.03 3.21
C GLU A 46 -11.45 17.54 2.07
N ASN A 47 -11.91 17.70 0.82
CA ASN A 47 -11.11 17.34 -0.36
C ASN A 47 -9.84 18.20 -0.49
N GLN A 48 -9.92 19.49 -0.12
CA GLN A 48 -8.77 20.39 -0.12
C GLN A 48 -7.82 20.16 1.06
N THR A 49 -8.34 19.75 2.21
CA THR A 49 -7.54 19.45 3.41
C THR A 49 -6.71 18.19 3.24
N TYR A 50 -7.23 17.19 2.51
CA TYR A 50 -6.57 15.91 2.29
C TYR A 50 -6.38 15.64 0.78
N PRO A 51 -5.56 16.47 0.10
CA PRO A 51 -5.35 16.31 -1.32
C PRO A 51 -4.66 14.97 -1.59
N PRO A 52 -4.94 14.33 -2.75
CA PRO A 52 -4.20 13.15 -3.16
C PRO A 52 -2.69 13.43 -3.27
N VAL A 53 -1.86 12.48 -2.85
CA VAL A 53 -0.40 12.63 -2.85
C VAL A 53 0.30 11.51 -3.63
N PRO A 54 1.37 11.82 -4.38
CA PRO A 54 2.15 10.81 -5.08
C PRO A 54 3.04 10.02 -4.13
N GLN A 55 3.12 8.71 -4.31
CA GLN A 55 3.98 7.80 -3.55
C GLN A 55 4.59 6.73 -4.47
N THR A 56 5.88 6.43 -4.33
CA THR A 56 6.51 5.34 -5.10
C THR A 56 5.96 4.00 -4.64
N LEU A 57 5.77 3.06 -5.57
CA LEU A 57 5.35 1.69 -5.21
C LEU A 57 6.46 0.86 -4.55
N LEU A 58 7.71 1.29 -4.71
CA LEU A 58 8.88 0.67 -4.11
C LEU A 58 9.55 1.66 -3.16
N ARG A 59 9.88 1.22 -1.94
CA ARG A 59 10.62 2.00 -0.95
C ARG A 59 11.81 1.23 -0.43
N ARG A 60 12.96 1.92 -0.39
CA ARG A 60 14.15 1.41 0.28
C ARG A 60 14.14 1.84 1.73
N HIS A 61 14.10 0.89 2.64
CA HIS A 61 14.14 1.18 4.06
C HIS A 61 15.54 1.72 4.45
N PRO A 62 15.67 2.89 5.11
CA PRO A 62 16.96 3.56 5.33
C PRO A 62 17.89 2.83 6.29
N GLY A 63 17.37 2.11 7.28
CA GLY A 63 18.20 1.35 8.24
C GLY A 63 18.73 0.03 7.68
N SER A 64 17.83 -0.88 7.30
CA SER A 64 18.17 -2.20 6.74
C SER A 64 18.63 -2.20 5.28
N GLY A 65 18.34 -1.16 4.50
CA GLY A 65 18.61 -1.12 3.05
C GLY A 65 17.73 -2.06 2.20
N ARG A 66 16.79 -2.78 2.82
CA ARG A 66 15.85 -3.68 2.13
C ARG A 66 14.85 -2.88 1.28
N MET A 67 14.47 -3.45 0.15
CA MET A 67 13.38 -2.94 -0.66
C MET A 67 12.05 -3.52 -0.16
N GLY A 68 10.99 -2.73 -0.20
CA GLY A 68 9.64 -3.15 0.14
C GLY A 68 8.59 -2.54 -0.78
N LEU A 69 7.45 -3.20 -0.88
CA LEU A 69 6.27 -2.66 -1.56
C LEU A 69 5.63 -1.59 -0.67
N PHE A 70 5.33 -0.41 -1.22
CA PHE A 70 4.57 0.60 -0.49
C PHE A 70 3.11 0.59 -0.94
N LEU A 71 2.34 -0.29 -0.29
CA LEU A 71 0.94 -0.53 -0.59
C LEU A 71 0.06 0.03 0.53
N ALA A 72 -1.10 0.57 0.15
CA ALA A 72 -2.12 1.01 1.09
C ALA A 72 -3.50 0.95 0.45
N SER A 73 -4.55 0.85 1.28
CA SER A 73 -5.94 0.99 0.81
C SER A 73 -6.21 2.35 0.15
N HIS A 74 -5.40 3.35 0.48
CA HIS A 74 -5.44 4.71 -0.07
C HIS A 74 -4.93 4.81 -1.52
N ALA A 75 -4.16 3.83 -2.00
CA ALA A 75 -3.66 3.81 -3.37
C ALA A 75 -4.82 3.53 -4.35
N GLY A 76 -5.08 4.48 -5.25
CA GLY A 76 -6.23 4.41 -6.16
C GLY A 76 -5.94 4.41 -7.65
N ARG A 77 -4.85 5.06 -8.05
CA ARG A 77 -4.36 5.05 -9.44
C ARG A 77 -2.85 4.99 -9.46
N ILE A 78 -2.29 4.57 -10.60
CA ILE A 78 -0.87 4.64 -10.90
C ILE A 78 -0.68 5.67 -12.00
N PHE A 79 0.19 6.65 -11.78
CA PHE A 79 0.48 7.69 -12.78
C PHE A 79 1.07 7.07 -14.05
N GLY A 80 0.60 7.53 -15.22
CA GLY A 80 1.07 7.05 -16.52
C GLY A 80 0.49 5.69 -16.95
N MET A 81 -0.46 5.13 -16.20
CA MET A 81 -1.18 3.92 -16.58
C MET A 81 -2.67 4.20 -16.83
N PRO A 82 -3.35 3.44 -17.71
CA PRO A 82 -4.81 3.40 -17.75
C PRO A 82 -5.38 3.04 -16.37
N GLU A 83 -6.51 3.65 -16.01
CA GLU A 83 -7.07 3.56 -14.66
C GLU A 83 -7.36 2.11 -14.23
N ASP A 84 -8.01 1.34 -15.11
CA ASP A 84 -8.35 -0.07 -14.83
C ASP A 84 -7.10 -0.95 -14.71
N GLU A 85 -6.09 -0.71 -15.54
CA GLU A 85 -4.81 -1.43 -15.46
C GLU A 85 -4.06 -1.13 -14.16
N GLY A 86 -4.05 0.16 -13.75
CA GLY A 86 -3.43 0.59 -12.50
C GLY A 86 -4.12 -0.03 -11.28
N LYS A 87 -5.46 0.00 -11.26
CA LYS A 87 -6.26 -0.63 -10.20
C LYS A 87 -6.04 -2.14 -10.14
N ALA A 88 -6.06 -2.82 -11.28
CA ALA A 88 -5.82 -4.26 -11.36
C ALA A 88 -4.41 -4.64 -10.87
N LEU A 89 -3.39 -3.82 -11.17
CA LEU A 89 -2.04 -4.02 -10.66
C LEU A 89 -1.98 -3.84 -9.13
N LEU A 90 -2.55 -2.75 -8.60
CA LEU A 90 -2.60 -2.50 -7.16
C LEU A 90 -3.30 -3.64 -6.41
N GLN A 91 -4.44 -4.11 -6.93
CA GLN A 91 -5.18 -5.21 -6.34
C GLN A 91 -4.36 -6.50 -6.33
N ARG A 92 -3.72 -6.86 -7.45
CA ARG A 92 -2.85 -8.03 -7.53
C ARG A 92 -1.69 -7.97 -6.53
N LEU A 93 -1.08 -6.80 -6.36
CA LEU A 93 0.01 -6.61 -5.40
C LEU A 93 -0.47 -6.72 -3.95
N ILE A 94 -1.64 -6.18 -3.64
CA ILE A 94 -2.26 -6.29 -2.31
C ILE A 94 -2.60 -7.75 -2.00
N GLU A 95 -3.24 -8.47 -2.93
CA GLU A 95 -3.55 -9.89 -2.79
C GLU A 95 -2.29 -10.73 -2.58
N HIS A 96 -1.21 -10.45 -3.32
CA HIS A 96 0.08 -11.10 -3.13
C HIS A 96 0.68 -10.80 -1.74
N ALA A 97 0.76 -9.52 -1.38
CA ALA A 97 1.44 -9.08 -0.15
C ALA A 97 0.67 -9.43 1.14
N THR A 98 -0.58 -9.87 1.03
CA THR A 98 -1.43 -10.31 2.16
C THR A 98 -1.62 -11.83 2.22
N GLN A 99 -0.89 -12.59 1.40
CA GLN A 99 -0.81 -14.04 1.56
C GLN A 99 -0.29 -14.41 2.95
N GLN A 100 -0.79 -15.51 3.52
CA GLN A 100 -0.49 -15.95 4.89
C GLN A 100 1.01 -16.05 5.20
N GLN A 101 1.84 -16.41 4.21
CA GLN A 101 3.29 -16.49 4.35
C GLN A 101 4.00 -15.15 4.64
N PHE A 102 3.33 -14.02 4.42
CA PHE A 102 3.85 -12.68 4.71
C PHE A 102 3.17 -12.03 5.92
N VAL A 103 2.17 -12.69 6.52
CA VAL A 103 1.30 -12.08 7.53
C VAL A 103 1.62 -12.63 8.93
N TYR A 104 1.79 -11.71 9.87
CA TYR A 104 1.78 -11.98 11.30
C TYR A 104 0.46 -11.53 11.92
N THR A 105 -0.27 -12.46 12.54
CA THR A 105 -1.50 -12.16 13.29
C THR A 105 -1.18 -12.00 14.79
N HIS A 106 -1.27 -10.76 15.27
CA HIS A 106 -1.07 -10.45 16.68
C HIS A 106 -2.35 -10.72 17.49
N ARG A 107 -2.24 -11.61 18.49
CA ARG A 107 -3.27 -11.87 19.50
C ARG A 107 -3.02 -10.99 20.71
N TRP A 108 -3.80 -9.90 20.80
CA TRP A 108 -3.72 -8.93 21.88
C TRP A 108 -3.96 -9.55 23.26
N ARG A 109 -3.19 -9.08 24.23
CA ARG A 109 -3.41 -9.26 25.67
C ARG A 109 -3.55 -7.91 26.34
N LEU A 110 -4.19 -7.93 27.51
CA LEU A 110 -4.31 -6.73 28.32
C LEU A 110 -2.91 -6.16 28.62
N HIS A 111 -2.75 -4.85 28.37
CA HIS A 111 -1.50 -4.09 28.52
C HIS A 111 -0.40 -4.34 27.47
N ASP A 112 -0.69 -5.02 26.36
CA ASP A 112 0.27 -5.08 25.26
C ASP A 112 0.51 -3.70 24.65
N LEU A 113 1.78 -3.43 24.33
CA LEU A 113 2.20 -2.32 23.47
C LEU A 113 2.88 -2.93 22.25
N VAL A 114 2.30 -2.67 21.08
CA VAL A 114 2.86 -3.09 19.79
C VAL A 114 3.29 -1.86 19.01
N MET A 115 4.53 -1.85 18.55
CA MET A 115 5.09 -0.82 17.70
C MET A 115 5.46 -1.45 16.35
N TRP A 116 5.18 -0.74 15.26
CA TRP A 116 5.49 -1.19 13.91
C TRP A 116 6.08 -0.05 13.08
N ASP A 117 6.79 -0.41 12.02
CA ASP A 117 7.27 0.52 11.01
C ASP A 117 6.33 0.52 9.81
N ASN A 118 5.85 1.70 9.40
CA ASN A 118 4.98 1.87 8.24
C ASN A 118 5.77 2.08 6.92
N ARG A 119 7.11 2.09 6.99
CA ARG A 119 7.99 2.40 5.86
C ARG A 119 8.44 1.18 5.07
#